data_AF-J1JTW5-F1
#
_entry.id   AF-J1JTW5-F1
#
_cell.length_a   1.000
_cell.length_b   1.000
_cell.length_c   1.000
_cell.angle_alpha   90.00
_cell.angle_beta   90.00
_cell.angle_gamma   90.00
#
_symmetry.space_group_name_H-M   'P 1'
#
loop_
_entity.id
_entity.type
_entity.pdbx_description
1 polymer ?
#
loop_
_entity_poly.entity_id
_entity_poly.type
_entity_poly.pdbx_seq_one_letter_code
_entity_poly.pdbx_strand_id
1 'polypeptide(L)' 'MGYRKRKLELTWIGKERRPKLEPRILLEDLEKSYHAAHQVSAQDIFDNKLVFGDNLLALKALE' A
#
# COMPACT_ATOMS: atom_id res chain seq x y z
N MET A 1 -17.51 -31.84 -13.95
CA MET A 1 -17.77 -30.53 -14.62
C MET A 1 -18.50 -29.63 -13.63
N GLY A 2 -17.82 -28.62 -13.07
CA GLY A 2 -18.44 -27.71 -12.11
C GLY A 2 -19.40 -26.74 -12.78
N TYR A 3 -20.63 -26.65 -12.27
CA TYR A 3 -21.66 -25.72 -12.75
C TYR A 3 -21.13 -24.28 -12.72
N ARG A 4 -21.06 -23.61 -13.89
CA ARG A 4 -20.86 -22.14 -13.94
C ARG A 4 -22.09 -21.47 -13.34
N LYS A 5 -22.00 -21.05 -12.08
CA LYS A 5 -23.01 -20.20 -11.45
C LYS A 5 -23.21 -18.97 -12.34
N ARG A 6 -24.47 -18.62 -12.62
CA ARG A 6 -24.81 -17.34 -13.29
C ARG A 6 -24.33 -16.22 -12.37
N LYS A 7 -23.27 -15.52 -12.78
CA LYS A 7 -22.69 -14.41 -12.04
C LYS A 7 -23.01 -13.13 -12.82
N LEU A 8 -23.70 -12.21 -12.15
CA LEU A 8 -23.86 -10.86 -12.67
C LEU A 8 -22.54 -10.13 -12.40
N GLU A 9 -21.84 -9.72 -13.45
CA GLU A 9 -20.51 -9.15 -13.36
C GLU A 9 -20.36 -7.95 -14.30
N LEU A 10 -19.91 -6.82 -13.75
CA LEU A 10 -19.61 -5.64 -14.53
C LEU A 10 -18.33 -5.87 -15.35
N THR A 11 -18.38 -5.61 -16.66
CA THR A 11 -17.23 -5.74 -17.56
C THR A 11 -16.95 -4.40 -18.24
N TRP A 12 -15.67 -4.08 -18.45
CA TRP A 12 -15.21 -2.90 -19.16
C TRP A 12 -13.88 -3.19 -19.85
N ILE A 13 -13.52 -2.36 -20.83
CA ILE A 13 -12.25 -2.50 -21.57
C ILE A 13 -11.09 -2.40 -20.58
N GLY A 14 -10.20 -3.40 -20.57
CA GLY A 14 -9.02 -3.41 -19.71
C GLY A 14 -9.24 -3.95 -18.29
N LYS A 15 -10.46 -4.38 -17.91
CA LYS A 15 -10.75 -4.95 -16.59
C LYS A 15 -9.81 -6.10 -16.19
N GLU A 16 -9.48 -6.98 -17.15
CA GLU A 16 -8.62 -8.14 -16.91
C GLU A 16 -7.12 -7.81 -17.03
N ARG A 17 -6.76 -6.56 -17.41
CA ARG A 17 -5.36 -6.14 -17.50
C ARG A 17 -4.84 -5.85 -16.10
N ARG A 18 -4.17 -6.84 -15.50
CA ARG A 18 -3.40 -6.65 -14.28
C ARG A 18 -1.94 -6.38 -14.65
N PRO A 19 -1.43 -5.15 -14.50
CA PRO A 19 -0.01 -4.90 -14.72
C PRO A 19 0.81 -5.72 -13.72
N LYS A 20 1.86 -6.39 -14.21
CA LYS A 20 2.85 -7.01 -13.32
C LYS A 20 3.73 -5.90 -12.75
N LEU A 21 3.60 -5.69 -11.46
CA LEU A 21 4.46 -4.75 -10.73
C LEU A 21 5.71 -5.51 -10.30
N GLU A 22 6.87 -4.92 -10.56
CA GLU A 22 8.13 -5.43 -10.02
C GLU A 22 8.17 -5.23 -8.51
N PRO A 23 8.86 -6.10 -7.75
CA PRO A 23 9.13 -5.87 -6.33
C PRO A 23 9.79 -4.51 -6.12
N ARG A 24 9.29 -3.76 -5.14
CA ARG A 24 9.84 -2.46 -4.74
C ARG A 24 10.17 -2.51 -3.25
N ILE A 25 11.16 -1.72 -2.85
CA ILE A 25 11.55 -1.53 -1.45
C ILE A 25 11.25 -0.10 -1.03
N LEU A 26 10.86 0.09 0.23
CA LEU A 26 10.78 1.41 0.84
C LEU A 26 12.15 1.76 1.42
N LEU A 27 12.64 2.95 1.09
CA LEU A 27 13.87 3.52 1.65
C LEU A 27 13.48 4.71 2.52
N GLU A 28 13.92 4.68 3.78
CA GLU A 28 13.71 5.79 4.70
C GLU A 28 14.65 6.95 4.39
N ASP A 29 14.12 8.17 4.46
CA ASP A 29 14.87 9.41 4.38
C ASP A 29 14.89 10.06 5.76
N LEU A 30 16.00 9.85 6.48
CA LEU A 30 16.16 10.29 7.88
C LEU A 30 16.07 11.82 8.03
N GLU A 31 16.36 12.59 6.99
CA GLU A 31 16.25 14.06 7.03
C GLU A 31 14.79 14.53 7.08
N LYS A 32 13.85 13.66 6.68
CA LYS A 32 12.39 13.93 6.68
C LYS A 32 11.65 13.29 7.84
N SER A 33 12.33 12.51 8.67
CA SER A 33 11.73 11.87 9.84
C SER A 33 11.47 12.90 10.94
N TYR A 34 10.25 12.91 11.49
CA TYR A 34 9.85 13.82 12.57
C TYR A 34 9.14 13.04 13.68
N HIS A 35 9.53 13.33 14.93
CA HIS A 35 8.80 12.89 16.12
C HIS A 35 8.69 14.06 17.10
N ALA A 36 7.68 14.02 17.98
CA ALA A 36 7.53 15.06 18.99
C ALA A 36 8.73 15.06 19.95
N ALA A 37 9.22 16.25 20.33
CA ALA A 37 10.39 16.40 21.20
C ALA A 37 10.19 15.84 22.62
N HIS A 38 8.94 15.70 23.07
CA HIS A 38 8.60 15.15 24.37
C HIS A 38 7.59 14.01 24.22
N GLN A 39 7.86 12.92 24.94
CA GLN A 39 6.86 11.89 25.22
C GLN A 39 6.05 12.33 26.45
N VAL A 40 4.74 12.40 26.29
CA VAL A 40 3.77 12.73 27.34
C VAL A 40 3.41 11.47 28.14
N SER A 41 3.35 10.32 27.47
CA SER A 41 3.01 9.04 28.11
C SER A 41 3.80 7.87 27.52
N ALA A 42 3.83 6.76 28.25
CA ALA A 42 4.36 5.49 27.73
C ALA A 42 3.48 4.86 26.63
N GLN A 43 2.31 5.45 26.35
CA GLN A 43 1.37 5.03 25.31
C GLN A 43 1.52 5.85 24.02
N ASP A 44 2.46 6.79 23.96
CA ASP A 44 2.67 7.60 22.77
C ASP A 44 3.18 6.74 21.59
N ILE A 45 2.62 6.98 20.40
CA ILE A 45 2.87 6.19 19.19
C ILE A 45 3.63 7.03 18.17
N PHE A 46 4.80 6.55 17.74
CA PHE A 46 5.69 7.24 16.79
C PHE A 46 6.03 6.39 15.55
N ASP A 47 5.27 5.34 15.28
CA ASP A 47 5.52 4.39 14.17
C ASP A 47 4.85 4.80 12.84
N ASN A 48 4.24 5.99 12.81
CA ASN A 48 3.62 6.57 11.62
C ASN A 48 4.64 6.68 10.48
N LYS A 49 4.25 6.24 9.28
CA LYS A 49 5.08 6.33 8.07
C LYS A 49 4.38 7.20 7.03
N LEU A 50 5.12 8.13 6.45
CA LEU A 50 4.70 8.88 5.27
C LEU A 50 5.42 8.32 4.05
N VAL A 51 4.68 7.80 3.07
CA VAL A 51 5.25 7.26 1.84
C VAL A 51 5.00 8.25 0.70
N PHE A 52 6.07 8.68 0.03
CA PHE A 52 6.00 9.52 -1.15
C PHE A 52 6.16 8.67 -2.41
N GLY A 53 5.17 8.69 -3.30
CA GLY A 53 5.23 7.98 -4.57
C GLY A 53 3.86 7.55 -5.09
N ASP A 54 3.87 6.64 -6.07
CA ASP A 54 2.68 6.00 -6.59
C ASP A 54 2.09 5.02 -5.57
N ASN A 55 0.79 5.13 -5.27
CA ASN A 55 0.13 4.33 -4.24
C ASN A 55 0.12 2.83 -4.56
N LEU A 56 0.01 2.45 -5.84
CA LEU A 56 -0.02 1.05 -6.22
C LEU A 56 1.34 0.38 -6.00
N LEU A 57 2.43 1.10 -6.29
CA LEU A 57 3.79 0.65 -6.00
C LEU A 57 4.08 0.63 -4.50
N ALA A 58 3.63 1.65 -3.76
CA ALA A 58 3.79 1.72 -2.31
C ALA A 58 3.11 0.54 -1.62
N LEU A 59 1.86 0.22 -2.00
CA LEU A 59 1.14 -0.95 -1.48
C LEU A 59 1.87 -2.25 -1.81
N LYS A 60 2.44 -2.37 -3.01
CA LYS A 60 3.17 -3.58 -3.40
C LYS A 60 4.47 -3.78 -2.61
N ALA A 61 5.09 -2.69 -2.15
CA ALA A 61 6.27 -2.74 -1.29
C ALA A 61 5.96 -3.06 0.18
N LEU A 62 4.69 -2.98 0.59
CA LEU A 62 4.22 -3.27 1.95
C LEU A 62 3.66 -4.70 2.11
N GLU A 63 3.36 -5.40 1.01
CA GLU A 63 2.99 -6.84 0.99
C GLU A 63 4.17 -7.75 1.35
#